data_AF-A0A3C0JQE6-F1
#
_entry.id   AF-A0A3C0JQE6-F1
#
_cell.length_a   1.000
_cell.length_b   1.000
_cell.length_c   1.000
_cell.angle_alpha   90.00
_cell.angle_beta   90.00
_cell.angle_gamma   90.00
#
_symmetry.space_group_name_H-M   'P 1'
#
loop_
_entity.id
_entity.type
_entity.pdbx_description
1 polymer ?
#
loop_
_entity_poly.entity_id
_entity_poly.type
_entity_poly.pdbx_seq_one_letter_code
_entity_poly.pdbx_strand_id
1 'polypeptide(L)'
;MSFWDYNDVASGYFAAVEIAARDPKVGVIVLEVARPDFPVADRNTFADKDPKAAAKGMYVIKDFEPGKPKHGYVIAQGSSSTVNLVSVLPRLAEEGLNVKVISAISEELFHRQPEAYRNSVLPPESRYDLMVVSTGTRRVWPLEDAGPLTGEYSLVSDWHDEWLTGGTESDVITEAHLDPESIFQGIKRFASDHDSRISRQAAQLESLR
;
A
#
# COMPACT_ATOMS: atom_id res chain seq x y z
N MET A 1 -4.30 9.44 -8.93
CA MET A 1 -5.04 8.87 -7.78
C MET A 1 -5.43 7.45 -8.16
N SER A 2 -4.97 6.46 -7.40
CA SER A 2 -5.22 5.04 -7.67
C SER A 2 -6.34 4.51 -6.80
N PHE A 3 -7.57 4.47 -7.34
CA PHE A 3 -8.71 3.92 -6.62
C PHE A 3 -8.80 2.43 -6.81
N TRP A 4 -8.81 1.68 -5.71
CA TRP A 4 -8.87 0.23 -5.75
C TRP A 4 -10.28 -0.31 -5.50
N ASP A 5 -11.13 0.44 -4.77
CA ASP A 5 -12.49 0.06 -4.37
C ASP A 5 -13.51 1.17 -4.71
N TYR A 6 -14.76 0.79 -4.95
CA TYR A 6 -15.84 1.73 -5.31
C TYR A 6 -16.07 2.82 -4.25
N ASN A 7 -15.86 2.52 -2.97
CA ASN A 7 -16.03 3.51 -1.90
C ASN A 7 -14.99 4.66 -1.99
N ASP A 8 -13.84 4.43 -2.64
CA ASP A 8 -12.76 5.43 -2.72
C ASP A 8 -13.02 6.47 -3.80
N VAL A 9 -13.72 6.10 -4.89
CA VAL A 9 -13.81 6.91 -6.11
C VAL A 9 -14.43 8.27 -5.83
N ALA A 10 -15.65 8.30 -5.30
CA ALA A 10 -16.35 9.57 -5.05
C ALA A 10 -15.63 10.41 -4.00
N SER A 11 -15.21 9.79 -2.89
CA SER A 11 -14.61 10.51 -1.76
C SER A 11 -13.26 11.12 -2.11
N GLY A 12 -12.36 10.38 -2.77
CA GLY A 12 -11.08 10.90 -3.23
C GLY A 12 -11.22 11.92 -4.38
N TYR A 13 -12.10 11.66 -5.35
CA TYR A 13 -12.35 12.59 -6.45
C TYR A 13 -12.83 13.96 -5.95
N PHE A 14 -13.85 14.00 -5.09
CA PHE A 14 -14.36 15.28 -4.60
C PHE A 14 -13.35 16.04 -3.75
N ALA A 15 -12.51 15.34 -2.97
CA ALA A 15 -11.43 15.97 -2.22
C ALA A 15 -10.41 16.66 -3.14
N ALA A 16 -9.98 15.98 -4.21
CA ALA A 16 -9.05 16.54 -5.18
C ALA A 16 -9.65 17.73 -5.95
N VAL A 17 -10.91 17.62 -6.39
CA VAL A 17 -11.61 18.69 -7.11
C VAL A 17 -11.86 19.91 -6.22
N GLU A 18 -12.19 19.72 -4.94
CA GLU A 18 -12.37 20.84 -4.01
C GLU A 18 -11.07 21.65 -3.85
N ILE A 19 -9.92 20.96 -3.80
CA ILE A 19 -8.61 21.61 -3.79
C ILE A 19 -8.38 22.33 -5.13
N ALA A 20 -8.58 21.66 -6.25
CA ALA A 20 -8.34 22.24 -7.58
C ALA A 20 -9.21 23.47 -7.87
N ALA A 21 -10.44 23.51 -7.34
CA ALA A 21 -11.33 24.66 -7.45
C ALA A 21 -10.81 25.90 -6.70
N ARG A 22 -9.90 25.75 -5.74
CA ARG A 22 -9.38 26.82 -4.88
C ARG A 22 -7.88 27.09 -5.05
N ASP A 23 -7.14 26.12 -5.56
CA ASP A 23 -5.69 26.16 -5.73
C ASP A 23 -5.34 26.07 -7.22
N PRO A 24 -5.03 27.20 -7.89
CA PRO A 24 -4.75 27.22 -9.32
C PRO A 24 -3.47 26.46 -9.70
N LYS A 25 -2.67 26.00 -8.72
CA LYS A 25 -1.51 25.14 -8.97
C LYS A 25 -1.91 23.71 -9.33
N VAL A 26 -3.13 23.28 -9.00
CA VAL A 26 -3.63 21.95 -9.35
C VAL A 26 -4.23 22.00 -10.75
N GLY A 27 -3.38 21.81 -11.77
CA GLY A 27 -3.77 21.89 -13.17
C GLY A 27 -4.34 20.58 -13.74
N VAL A 28 -3.99 19.43 -13.18
CA VAL A 28 -4.37 18.10 -13.69
C VAL A 28 -4.70 17.17 -12.53
N ILE A 29 -5.81 16.43 -12.66
CA ILE A 29 -6.17 15.33 -11.77
C ILE A 29 -6.21 14.06 -12.62
N VAL A 30 -5.40 13.06 -12.26
CA VAL A 30 -5.38 11.74 -12.91
C VAL A 30 -6.16 10.75 -12.04
N LEU A 31 -7.12 10.06 -12.65
CA LEU A 31 -7.90 9.00 -12.01
C LEU A 31 -7.50 7.67 -12.62
N GLU A 32 -6.96 6.77 -11.81
CA GLU A 32 -6.66 5.39 -12.18
C GLU A 32 -7.74 4.51 -11.54
N VAL A 33 -8.45 3.79 -12.41
CA VAL A 33 -9.55 2.89 -12.02
C VAL A 33 -9.38 1.56 -12.76
N ALA A 34 -9.81 0.48 -12.12
CA ALA A 34 -9.79 -0.82 -12.76
C ALA A 34 -10.82 -0.95 -13.88
N ARG A 35 -10.46 -1.73 -14.89
CA ARG A 35 -11.37 -2.25 -15.91
C ARG A 35 -12.26 -3.40 -15.39
N PRO A 36 -11.72 -4.47 -14.75
CA PRO A 36 -12.55 -5.54 -14.23
C PRO A 36 -13.35 -5.07 -13.00
N ASP A 37 -14.45 -5.76 -12.73
CA ASP A 37 -15.30 -5.49 -11.57
C ASP A 37 -14.76 -6.23 -10.34
N PHE A 38 -14.86 -5.60 -9.17
CA PHE A 38 -14.43 -6.16 -7.91
C PHE A 38 -15.54 -6.04 -6.84
N PRO A 39 -15.61 -7.00 -5.91
CA PRO A 39 -16.50 -6.87 -4.76
C PRO A 39 -16.20 -5.60 -3.97
N VAL A 40 -17.25 -4.85 -3.63
CA VAL A 40 -17.14 -3.68 -2.76
C VAL A 40 -16.69 -4.11 -1.37
N ALA A 41 -15.62 -3.51 -0.86
CA ALA A 41 -15.11 -3.85 0.46
C ALA A 41 -16.04 -3.37 1.59
N ASP A 42 -16.28 -4.22 2.60
CA ASP A 42 -16.98 -3.81 3.82
C ASP A 42 -16.04 -3.00 4.72
N ARG A 43 -16.20 -1.67 4.69
CA ARG A 43 -15.42 -0.71 5.47
C ARG A 43 -15.51 -0.92 6.98
N ASN A 44 -16.56 -1.60 7.48
CA ASN A 44 -16.67 -1.87 8.91
C ASN A 44 -15.61 -2.83 9.43
N THR A 45 -14.99 -3.61 8.54
CA THR A 45 -13.90 -4.54 8.84
C THR A 45 -12.53 -3.85 8.88
N PHE A 46 -12.43 -2.60 8.41
CA PHE A 46 -11.16 -1.87 8.34
C PHE A 46 -10.83 -1.15 9.65
N ALA A 47 -9.56 -0.79 9.78
CA ALA A 47 -9.10 0.08 10.86
C ALA A 47 -9.65 1.51 10.71
N ASP A 48 -9.55 2.12 9.52
CA ASP A 48 -10.26 3.37 9.20
C ASP A 48 -11.63 3.05 8.58
N LYS A 49 -12.68 3.18 9.40
CA LYS A 49 -14.08 2.89 9.02
C LYS A 49 -14.77 4.07 8.36
N ASP A 50 -14.08 5.21 8.22
CA ASP A 50 -14.66 6.39 7.58
C ASP A 50 -14.99 6.09 6.12
N PRO A 51 -16.26 6.22 5.68
CA PRO A 51 -16.62 6.02 4.28
C PRO A 51 -15.96 7.03 3.34
N LYS A 52 -15.35 8.10 3.87
CA LYS A 52 -14.57 9.09 3.13
C LYS A 52 -13.07 8.96 3.32
N ALA A 53 -12.56 7.85 3.85
CA ALA A 53 -11.13 7.68 4.14
C ALA A 53 -10.21 8.00 2.94
N ALA A 54 -10.62 7.70 1.70
CA ALA A 54 -9.83 8.02 0.50
C ALA A 54 -9.63 9.54 0.26
N ALA A 55 -10.51 10.40 0.79
CA ALA A 55 -10.32 11.85 0.76
C ALA A 55 -9.04 12.29 1.52
N LYS A 56 -8.53 11.44 2.42
CA LYS A 56 -7.31 11.66 3.19
C LYS A 56 -6.05 11.20 2.46
N GLY A 57 -6.17 10.63 1.25
CA GLY A 57 -5.05 10.23 0.40
C GLY A 57 -4.42 8.87 0.73
N MET A 58 -4.14 8.59 2.00
CA MET A 58 -3.76 7.24 2.46
C MET A 58 -4.54 6.92 3.72
N TYR A 59 -4.99 5.68 3.86
CA TYR A 59 -5.74 5.24 5.03
C TYR A 59 -5.43 3.79 5.41
N VAL A 60 -5.70 3.43 6.67
CA VAL A 60 -5.35 2.12 7.22
C VAL A 60 -6.47 1.10 6.95
N ILE A 61 -6.16 0.05 6.20
CA ILE A 61 -7.04 -1.11 6.01
C ILE A 61 -6.96 -2.00 7.24
N LYS A 62 -5.76 -2.38 7.67
CA LYS A 62 -5.50 -3.21 8.85
C LYS A 62 -4.44 -2.55 9.72
N ASP A 63 -4.72 -2.34 11.00
CA ASP A 63 -3.71 -1.87 11.96
C ASP A 63 -2.94 -3.04 12.58
N PHE A 64 -1.88 -2.71 13.30
CA PHE A 64 -1.20 -3.64 14.19
C PHE A 64 -2.15 -4.12 15.28
N GLU A 65 -2.09 -5.41 15.56
CA GLU A 65 -2.73 -5.99 16.73
C GLU A 65 -1.98 -5.56 18.00
N PRO A 66 -2.69 -4.97 18.99
CA PRO A 66 -2.07 -4.54 20.23
C PRO A 66 -1.41 -5.70 20.98
N GLY A 67 -0.21 -5.46 21.52
CA GLY A 67 0.52 -6.45 22.32
C GLY A 67 1.26 -7.54 21.52
N LYS A 68 1.18 -7.54 20.19
CA LYS A 68 2.00 -8.39 19.32
C LYS A 68 3.23 -7.64 18.77
N PRO A 69 4.35 -8.31 18.47
CA PRO A 69 5.47 -7.70 17.75
C PRO A 69 4.97 -7.07 16.44
N LYS A 70 5.50 -5.91 16.05
CA LYS A 70 5.19 -5.30 14.76
C LYS A 70 6.15 -5.86 13.73
N HIS A 71 5.64 -6.33 12.59
CA HIS A 71 6.45 -6.92 11.53
C HIS A 71 6.61 -6.01 10.30
N GLY A 72 6.10 -4.78 10.40
CA GLY A 72 6.28 -3.72 9.41
C GLY A 72 5.03 -3.25 8.71
N TYR A 73 5.24 -2.38 7.73
CA TYR A 73 4.23 -1.61 7.04
C TYR A 73 4.12 -2.08 5.58
N VAL A 74 2.89 -2.31 5.12
CA VAL A 74 2.58 -2.75 3.76
C VAL A 74 1.73 -1.67 3.10
N ILE A 75 2.27 -1.01 2.07
CA ILE A 75 1.51 -0.09 1.23
C ILE A 75 0.89 -0.87 0.08
N ALA A 76 -0.42 -0.73 -0.11
CA ALA A 76 -1.16 -1.32 -1.21
C ALA A 76 -1.59 -0.25 -2.21
N GLN A 77 -1.38 -0.50 -3.50
CA GLN A 77 -1.84 0.37 -4.57
C GLN A 77 -2.32 -0.45 -5.79
N GLY A 78 -3.45 -0.06 -6.35
CA GLY A 78 -4.08 -0.74 -7.50
C GLY A 78 -5.13 -1.77 -7.08
N SER A 79 -6.15 -1.96 -7.92
CA SER A 79 -7.34 -2.78 -7.58
C SER A 79 -7.01 -4.24 -7.32
N SER A 80 -6.50 -4.98 -8.30
CA SER A 80 -6.28 -6.43 -8.18
C SER A 80 -5.33 -6.77 -7.03
N SER A 81 -4.24 -6.01 -6.88
CA SER A 81 -3.25 -6.20 -5.82
C SER A 81 -3.84 -5.93 -4.43
N THR A 82 -4.62 -4.86 -4.27
CA THR A 82 -5.24 -4.51 -2.98
C THR A 82 -6.37 -5.47 -2.62
N VAL A 83 -7.21 -5.88 -3.58
CA VAL A 83 -8.27 -6.88 -3.37
C VAL A 83 -7.68 -8.22 -2.95
N ASN A 84 -6.65 -8.70 -3.65
CA ASN A 84 -5.99 -9.95 -3.31
C ASN A 84 -5.30 -9.87 -1.94
N LEU A 85 -4.65 -8.74 -1.62
CA LEU A 85 -4.09 -8.50 -0.29
C LEU A 85 -5.16 -8.53 0.82
N VAL A 86 -6.29 -7.85 0.62
CA VAL A 86 -7.41 -7.85 1.57
C VAL A 86 -7.94 -9.28 1.79
N SER A 87 -8.01 -10.08 0.73
CA SER A 87 -8.49 -11.48 0.81
C SER A 87 -7.63 -12.38 1.69
N VAL A 88 -6.34 -12.07 1.87
CA VAL A 88 -5.40 -12.90 2.65
C VAL A 88 -5.16 -12.39 4.07
N LEU A 89 -5.75 -11.24 4.46
CA LEU A 89 -5.61 -10.71 5.82
C LEU A 89 -5.99 -11.71 6.93
N PRO A 90 -7.06 -12.52 6.81
CA PRO A 90 -7.38 -13.53 7.82
C PRO A 90 -6.25 -14.56 7.99
N ARG A 91 -5.69 -15.06 6.88
CA ARG A 91 -4.58 -16.01 6.89
C ARG A 91 -3.30 -15.41 7.46
N LEU A 92 -3.01 -14.14 7.19
CA LEU A 92 -1.89 -13.43 7.81
C LEU A 92 -2.04 -13.37 9.35
N ALA A 93 -3.26 -13.12 9.84
CA ALA A 93 -3.55 -13.09 11.27
C ALA A 93 -3.43 -14.48 11.93
N GLU A 94 -3.92 -15.53 11.26
CA GLU A 94 -3.79 -16.94 11.70
C GLU A 94 -2.31 -17.36 11.86
N GLU A 95 -1.44 -16.89 10.96
CA GLU A 95 0.00 -17.14 11.01
C GLU A 95 0.76 -16.19 11.95
N GLY A 96 0.05 -15.31 12.66
CA GLY A 96 0.64 -14.36 13.60
C GLY A 96 1.43 -13.22 12.94
N LEU A 97 1.23 -12.97 11.65
CA LEU A 97 1.94 -11.96 10.86
C LEU A 97 1.33 -10.57 11.08
N ASN A 98 1.81 -9.89 12.12
CA ASN A 98 1.32 -8.57 12.52
C ASN A 98 1.92 -7.41 11.71
N VAL A 99 1.42 -7.23 10.48
CA VAL A 99 1.71 -6.06 9.62
C VAL A 99 0.60 -5.02 9.65
N LYS A 100 0.93 -3.74 9.44
CA LYS A 100 -0.03 -2.66 9.17
C LYS A 100 -0.21 -2.51 7.66
N VAL A 101 -1.44 -2.59 7.17
CA VAL A 101 -1.78 -2.46 5.74
C VAL A 101 -2.43 -1.12 5.48
N ILE A 102 -1.88 -0.37 4.53
CA ILE A 102 -2.27 1.00 4.20
C ILE A 102 -2.61 1.05 2.72
N SER A 103 -3.78 1.58 2.38
CA SER A 103 -4.12 1.89 0.99
C SER A 103 -3.52 3.23 0.60
N ALA A 104 -2.81 3.27 -0.53
CA ALA A 104 -2.27 4.50 -1.10
C ALA A 104 -3.10 4.96 -2.30
N ILE A 105 -3.96 5.97 -2.07
CA ILE A 105 -4.84 6.57 -3.07
C ILE A 105 -4.15 7.77 -3.75
N SER A 106 -3.61 8.69 -2.94
CA SER A 106 -2.88 9.88 -3.38
C SER A 106 -1.98 10.39 -2.27
N GLU A 107 -0.69 10.44 -2.56
CA GLU A 107 0.27 11.03 -1.63
C GLU A 107 0.06 12.53 -1.47
N GLU A 108 -0.38 13.24 -2.51
CA GLU A 108 -0.64 14.68 -2.46
C GLU A 108 -1.81 15.03 -1.53
N LEU A 109 -2.89 14.24 -1.55
CA LEU A 109 -3.97 14.37 -0.58
C LEU A 109 -3.50 14.05 0.83
N PHE A 110 -2.62 13.05 0.98
CA PHE A 110 -2.06 12.65 2.26
C PHE A 110 -1.14 13.71 2.86
N HIS A 111 -0.28 14.34 2.04
CA HIS A 111 0.59 15.45 2.44
C HIS A 111 -0.16 16.68 2.94
N ARG A 112 -1.42 16.86 2.51
CA ARG A 112 -2.30 17.93 2.99
C ARG A 112 -2.99 17.62 4.32
N GLN A 113 -2.86 16.40 4.84
CA GLN A 113 -3.43 16.03 6.14
C GLN A 113 -2.60 16.57 7.30
N PRO A 114 -3.22 16.81 8.47
CA PRO A 114 -2.49 17.17 9.68
C PRO A 114 -1.38 16.16 9.98
N GLU A 115 -0.24 16.64 10.48
CA GLU A 115 0.91 15.80 10.83
C GLU A 115 0.53 14.65 11.77
N ALA A 116 -0.35 14.89 12.74
CA ALA A 116 -0.86 13.85 13.62
C ALA A 116 -1.54 12.70 12.87
N TYR A 117 -2.30 13.01 11.80
CA TYR A 117 -2.91 11.98 10.95
C TYR A 117 -1.83 11.24 10.15
N ARG A 118 -0.93 11.98 9.50
CA ARG A 118 0.15 11.37 8.71
C ARG A 118 0.99 10.41 9.56
N ASN A 119 1.36 10.81 10.77
CA ASN A 119 2.12 9.98 11.70
C ASN A 119 1.32 8.79 12.25
N SER A 120 -0.01 8.89 12.34
CA SER A 120 -0.85 7.75 12.76
C SER A 120 -0.95 6.66 11.68
N VAL A 121 -0.92 7.06 10.41
CA VAL A 121 -1.00 6.15 9.26
C VAL A 121 0.39 5.59 8.94
N LEU A 122 1.37 6.48 8.75
CA LEU A 122 2.69 6.15 8.25
C LEU A 122 3.77 7.07 8.89
N PRO A 123 4.20 6.78 10.13
CA PRO A 123 5.18 7.60 10.86
C PRO A 123 6.55 7.58 10.17
N PRO A 124 7.42 8.58 10.38
CA PRO A 124 8.67 8.74 9.62
C PRO A 124 9.57 7.49 9.62
N GLU A 125 9.70 6.80 10.76
CA GLU A 125 10.51 5.59 10.90
C GLU A 125 9.99 4.41 10.08
N SER A 126 8.70 4.42 9.70
CA SER A 126 8.10 3.33 8.93
C SER A 126 8.76 3.14 7.57
N ARG A 127 9.39 4.19 7.00
CA ARG A 127 10.08 4.14 5.70
C ARG A 127 11.17 3.07 5.67
N TYR A 128 11.82 2.79 6.81
CA TYR A 128 12.86 1.77 6.95
C TYR A 128 12.30 0.36 7.19
N ASP A 129 10.99 0.24 7.40
CA ASP A 129 10.28 -1.02 7.67
C ASP A 129 9.03 -1.14 6.78
N LEU A 130 9.23 -0.88 5.49
CA LEU A 130 8.16 -0.74 4.50
C LEU A 130 8.35 -1.71 3.34
N MET A 131 7.26 -2.34 2.91
CA MET A 131 7.12 -2.94 1.58
C MET A 131 5.92 -2.37 0.84
N VAL A 132 5.92 -2.49 -0.48
CA VAL A 132 4.83 -2.08 -1.37
C VAL A 132 4.27 -3.30 -2.10
N VAL A 133 2.95 -3.40 -2.21
CA VAL A 133 2.24 -4.37 -3.05
C VAL A 133 1.44 -3.57 -4.08
N SER A 134 1.90 -3.54 -5.32
CA SER A 134 1.34 -2.65 -6.34
C SER A 134 1.26 -3.26 -7.73
N THR A 135 0.21 -2.93 -8.49
CA THR A 135 0.17 -3.18 -9.94
C THR A 135 0.99 -2.17 -10.74
N GLY A 136 1.64 -1.21 -10.08
CA GLY A 136 2.56 -0.25 -10.66
C GLY A 136 3.97 -0.81 -10.89
N THR A 137 4.92 0.10 -11.06
CA THR A 137 6.33 -0.19 -11.38
C THR A 137 7.24 -0.01 -10.15
N ARG A 138 8.31 -0.81 -10.06
CA ARG A 138 9.41 -0.63 -9.09
C ARG A 138 10.09 0.73 -9.19
N ARG A 139 9.98 1.41 -10.33
CA ARG A 139 10.63 2.70 -10.60
C ARG A 139 9.95 3.87 -9.93
N VAL A 140 8.66 3.74 -9.60
CA VAL A 140 7.84 4.83 -9.03
C VAL A 140 6.99 4.25 -7.92
N TRP A 141 7.38 4.54 -6.69
CA TRP A 141 6.63 4.13 -5.51
C TRP A 141 5.38 5.00 -5.32
N PRO A 142 4.34 4.47 -4.64
CA PRO A 142 3.15 5.25 -4.26
C PRO A 142 3.40 6.28 -3.15
N LEU A 143 4.66 6.45 -2.77
CA LEU A 143 5.12 7.37 -1.76
C LEU A 143 6.57 7.83 -2.03
N GLU A 144 6.90 9.02 -1.56
CA GLU A 144 8.25 9.57 -1.49
C GLU A 144 9.08 8.90 -0.39
N ASP A 145 10.41 8.94 -0.59
CA ASP A 145 11.43 8.55 0.39
C ASP A 145 11.26 7.13 0.96
N ALA A 146 10.86 6.18 0.11
CA ALA A 146 10.88 4.76 0.45
C ALA A 146 12.29 4.32 0.88
N GLY A 147 12.38 3.55 1.96
CA GLY A 147 13.67 3.13 2.52
C GLY A 147 14.45 2.17 1.63
N PRO A 148 15.74 1.96 1.94
CA PRO A 148 16.66 1.24 1.05
C PRO A 148 16.29 -0.23 0.84
N LEU A 149 15.60 -0.85 1.81
CA LEU A 149 15.15 -2.24 1.70
C LEU A 149 13.76 -2.40 1.09
N THR A 150 13.02 -1.32 0.82
CA THR A 150 11.65 -1.43 0.31
C THR A 150 11.59 -2.20 -1.01
N GLY A 151 12.52 -1.95 -1.93
CA GLY A 151 12.55 -2.65 -3.22
C GLY A 151 12.83 -4.15 -3.12
N GLU A 152 13.53 -4.62 -2.08
CA GLU A 152 13.88 -6.04 -1.91
C GLU A 152 12.67 -6.92 -1.52
N TYR A 153 11.67 -6.31 -0.89
CA TYR A 153 10.49 -6.98 -0.34
C TYR A 153 9.19 -6.62 -1.03
N SER A 154 9.19 -5.60 -1.89
CA SER A 154 7.98 -5.16 -2.60
C SER A 154 7.59 -6.11 -3.72
N LEU A 155 6.28 -6.22 -3.95
CA LEU A 155 5.67 -6.95 -5.05
C LEU A 155 5.12 -5.92 -6.04
N VAL A 156 5.62 -5.96 -7.27
CA VAL A 156 5.29 -5.00 -8.33
C VAL A 156 5.13 -5.72 -9.66
N SER A 157 4.33 -5.16 -10.56
CA SER A 157 4.02 -5.80 -11.84
C SER A 157 5.25 -6.07 -12.71
N ASP A 158 6.24 -5.19 -12.64
CA ASP A 158 7.49 -5.26 -13.41
C ASP A 158 8.66 -5.84 -12.59
N TRP A 159 8.39 -6.83 -11.73
CA TRP A 159 9.37 -7.42 -10.81
C TRP A 159 10.66 -7.93 -11.46
N HIS A 160 10.60 -8.27 -12.76
CA HIS A 160 11.72 -8.75 -13.57
C HIS A 160 12.11 -7.80 -14.71
N ASP A 161 11.69 -6.52 -14.65
CA ASP A 161 12.04 -5.49 -15.64
C ASP A 161 11.61 -5.82 -17.09
N GLU A 162 10.57 -6.64 -17.28
CA GLU A 162 9.97 -6.98 -18.57
C GLU A 162 8.45 -6.67 -18.60
N TRP A 163 7.88 -6.64 -19.80
CA TRP A 163 6.43 -6.54 -19.98
C TRP A 163 5.79 -7.91 -19.70
N LEU A 164 4.66 -7.90 -18.99
CA LEU A 164 3.86 -9.11 -18.79
C LEU A 164 3.26 -9.63 -20.09
N THR A 165 2.98 -10.93 -20.13
CA THR A 165 2.30 -11.54 -21.27
C THR A 165 0.82 -11.15 -21.35
N GLY A 166 0.19 -11.47 -22.48
CA GLY A 166 -1.25 -11.30 -22.66
C GLY A 166 -2.01 -12.55 -22.22
N GLY A 167 -3.10 -12.38 -21.47
CA GLY A 167 -3.92 -13.49 -20.98
C GLY A 167 -5.19 -13.02 -20.29
N THR A 168 -5.81 -13.91 -19.53
CA THR A 168 -6.87 -13.50 -18.60
C THR A 168 -6.29 -12.65 -17.48
N GLU A 169 -7.13 -11.87 -16.78
CA GLU A 169 -6.65 -11.07 -15.64
C GLU A 169 -5.93 -11.96 -14.61
N SER A 170 -6.50 -13.12 -14.28
CA SER A 170 -5.89 -14.05 -13.33
C SER A 170 -4.52 -14.55 -13.78
N ASP A 171 -4.34 -14.81 -15.07
CA ASP A 171 -3.04 -15.25 -15.60
C ASP A 171 -2.00 -14.15 -15.44
N VAL A 172 -2.33 -12.93 -15.86
CA VAL A 172 -1.43 -11.77 -15.79
C VAL A 172 -1.09 -11.40 -14.35
N ILE A 173 -2.06 -11.46 -13.44
CA ILE A 173 -1.84 -11.18 -12.01
C ILE A 173 -0.98 -12.27 -11.34
N THR A 174 -1.13 -13.53 -11.76
CA THR A 174 -0.27 -14.62 -11.28
C THR A 174 1.15 -14.48 -11.83
N GLU A 175 1.31 -14.15 -13.10
CA GLU A 175 2.61 -13.86 -13.73
C GLU A 175 3.33 -12.69 -13.05
N ALA A 176 2.58 -11.68 -12.62
CA ALA A 176 3.08 -10.54 -11.86
C ALA A 176 3.46 -10.88 -10.40
N HIS A 177 3.18 -12.10 -9.93
CA HIS A 177 3.27 -12.50 -8.51
C HIS A 177 2.40 -11.63 -7.58
N LEU A 178 1.23 -11.24 -8.06
CA LEU A 178 0.23 -10.43 -7.33
C LEU A 178 -1.07 -11.20 -7.06
N ASP A 179 -1.08 -12.51 -7.30
CA ASP A 179 -2.16 -13.39 -6.85
C ASP A 179 -2.12 -13.56 -5.31
N PRO A 180 -3.21 -14.04 -4.68
CA PRO A 180 -3.29 -14.19 -3.23
C PRO A 180 -2.16 -15.02 -2.60
N GLU A 181 -1.72 -16.11 -3.25
CA GLU A 181 -0.65 -16.95 -2.68
C GLU A 181 0.69 -16.22 -2.73
N SER A 182 1.03 -15.62 -3.87
CA SER A 182 2.27 -14.84 -4.01
C SER A 182 2.33 -13.67 -3.03
N ILE A 183 1.23 -12.93 -2.85
CA ILE A 183 1.14 -11.84 -1.87
C ILE A 183 1.34 -12.35 -0.44
N PHE A 184 0.68 -13.44 -0.07
CA PHE A 184 0.84 -14.04 1.25
C PHE A 184 2.30 -14.44 1.50
N GLN A 185 2.95 -15.12 0.56
CA GLN A 185 4.34 -15.55 0.70
C GLN A 185 5.30 -14.36 0.78
N GLY A 186 5.08 -13.32 -0.03
CA GLY A 186 5.88 -12.08 0.01
C GLY A 186 5.81 -11.38 1.37
N ILE A 187 4.60 -11.22 1.92
CA ILE A 187 4.40 -10.61 3.24
C ILE A 187 4.95 -11.50 4.35
N LYS A 188 4.78 -12.83 4.24
CA LYS A 188 5.35 -13.78 5.20
C LYS A 188 6.87 -13.68 5.25
N ARG A 189 7.53 -13.60 4.09
CA ARG A 189 8.97 -13.37 4.00
C ARG A 189 9.35 -12.03 4.65
N PHE A 190 8.70 -10.94 4.27
CA PHE A 190 8.94 -9.61 4.83
C PHE A 190 8.81 -9.55 6.36
N ALA A 191 7.77 -10.20 6.89
CA ALA A 191 7.50 -10.25 8.32
C ALA A 191 8.49 -11.15 9.07
N SER A 192 8.79 -12.33 8.53
CA SER A 192 9.72 -13.29 9.16
C SER A 192 11.15 -12.76 9.19
N ASP A 193 11.55 -11.99 8.18
CA ASP A 193 12.88 -11.40 8.10
C ASP A 193 13.03 -10.12 8.95
N HIS A 194 11.97 -9.63 9.62
CA HIS A 194 11.93 -8.32 10.30
C HIS A 194 13.19 -8.01 11.11
N ASP A 195 13.55 -8.86 12.07
CA ASP A 195 14.68 -8.58 12.98
C ASP A 195 16.02 -8.52 12.22
N SER A 196 16.18 -9.35 11.18
CA SER A 196 17.34 -9.33 10.30
C SER A 196 17.39 -8.06 9.45
N ARG A 197 16.25 -7.64 8.87
CA ARG A 197 16.11 -6.40 8.08
C ARG A 197 16.47 -5.17 8.91
N ILE A 198 15.95 -5.08 10.13
CA ILE A 198 16.22 -3.95 11.04
C ILE A 198 17.68 -3.95 11.48
N SER A 199 18.22 -5.10 11.90
CA SER A 199 19.60 -5.22 12.37
C SER A 199 20.62 -4.87 11.27
N ARG A 200 20.39 -5.33 10.03
CA ARG A 200 21.28 -5.03 8.90
C ARG A 200 21.29 -3.53 8.56
N GLN A 201 20.14 -2.86 8.58
CA GLN A 201 20.07 -1.41 8.34
C GLN A 201 20.74 -0.63 9.48
N ALA A 202 20.55 -1.03 10.73
CA ALA A 202 21.22 -0.41 11.87
C ALA A 202 22.75 -0.51 11.74
N ALA A 203 23.28 -1.70 11.40
CA ALA A 203 24.71 -1.91 11.19
C ALA A 203 25.29 -1.07 10.04
N GLN A 204 24.54 -0.92 8.94
CA GLN A 204 24.93 -0.04 7.83
C GLN A 204 25.04 1.42 8.28
N LEU A 205 24.06 1.93 9.01
CA LEU A 205 24.09 3.29 9.56
C LEU A 205 25.22 3.49 10.58
N GLU A 206 25.51 2.49 11.40
CA GLU A 206 26.64 2.51 12.34
C GLU A 206 27.98 2.58 11.59
N SER A 207 28.16 1.86 10.49
CA SER A 207 29.40 1.87 9.71
C SER A 207 29.73 3.21 9.03
N LEU A 208 28.77 4.14 8.96
CA LEU A 208 28.95 5.48 8.40
C LEU A 208 29.45 6.49 9.44
N ARG A 209 29.46 6.13 10.74
CA ARG A 209 29.90 6.97 11.85
C ARG A 209 31.38 6.76 12.16
#